data_AF-A0A947KTY2-F1
#
_entry.id   AF-A0A947KTY2-F1
#
_cell.length_a   1.000
_cell.length_b   1.000
_cell.length_c   1.000
_cell.angle_alpha   90.00
_cell.angle_beta   90.00
_cell.angle_gamma   90.00
#
_symmetry.space_group_name_H-M   'P 1'
#
loop_
_entity.id
_entity.type
_entity.pdbx_description
1 polymer ?
#
loop_
_entity_poly.entity_id
_entity_poly.type
_entity_poly.pdbx_seq_one_letter_code
_entity_poly.pdbx_strand_id
1 'polypeptide(L)'
;MSVEEYLVNNINPALLKEMQEFKNSFEYKSIQKLASSAEYQLAKSEVLARDVKAHENMLLEIEKLQNMMFTPPAGSFEPFGTF
;
A
#
# COMPACT_ATOMS: atom_id res chain seq x y z
N MET A 1 22.17 22.43 -7.30
CA MET A 1 21.03 23.02 -6.58
C MET A 1 19.98 21.93 -6.44
N SER A 2 19.72 21.47 -5.21
CA SER A 2 18.72 20.44 -4.93
C SER A 2 17.30 21.03 -4.97
N VAL A 3 16.29 20.17 -5.14
CA VAL A 3 14.87 20.59 -5.07
C VAL A 3 14.59 21.26 -3.71
N GLU A 4 15.19 20.76 -2.64
CA GLU A 4 15.07 21.31 -1.30
C GLU A 4 15.71 22.70 -1.17
N GLU A 5 16.90 22.90 -1.72
CA GLU A 5 17.55 24.22 -1.75
C GLU A 5 16.73 25.24 -2.55
N TYR A 6 16.15 24.81 -3.68
CA TYR A 6 15.28 25.68 -4.48
C TYR A 6 14.02 26.08 -3.71
N LEU A 7 13.33 25.12 -3.07
CA LEU A 7 12.12 25.41 -2.32
C LEU A 7 12.40 26.35 -1.14
N VAL A 8 13.45 26.10 -0.37
CA VAL A 8 13.83 26.95 0.78
C VAL A 8 14.08 28.40 0.37
N ASN A 9 14.73 28.62 -0.77
CA ASN A 9 15.05 29.97 -1.27
C ASN A 9 13.83 30.71 -1.85
N ASN A 10 12.75 30.00 -2.20
CA ASN A 10 11.56 30.58 -2.83
C ASN A 10 10.31 30.55 -1.92
N ILE A 11 10.42 30.00 -0.71
CA ILE A 11 9.34 29.97 0.28
C ILE A 11 9.35 31.25 1.12
N ASN A 12 8.15 31.67 1.56
CA ASN A 12 8.00 32.77 2.51
C ASN A 12 8.85 32.51 3.78
N PRO A 13 9.76 33.41 4.16
CA PRO A 13 10.63 33.23 5.32
C PRO A 13 9.91 32.92 6.63
N ALA A 14 8.68 33.43 6.82
CA ALA A 14 7.86 33.14 8.00
C ALA A 14 7.45 31.66 8.06
N LEU A 15 7.00 31.09 6.94
CA LEU A 15 6.65 29.67 6.84
C LEU A 15 7.89 28.79 7.00
N LEU A 16 9.04 29.21 6.47
CA LEU A 16 10.30 28.49 6.65
C LEU A 16 10.69 28.43 8.14
N LYS A 17 10.55 29.55 8.86
CA LYS A 17 10.81 29.63 10.29
C LYS A 17 9.85 28.74 11.08
N GLU A 18 8.55 28.81 10.82
CA GLU A 18 7.55 27.93 11.47
C GLU A 18 7.84 26.45 11.22
N MET A 19 8.21 26.08 9.98
CA MET A 19 8.60 24.71 9.66
C MET A 19 9.84 24.26 10.46
N GLN A 20 10.84 25.13 10.59
CA GLN A 20 12.04 24.82 11.37
C GLN A 20 11.72 24.69 12.86
N GLU A 21 10.90 25.58 13.42
CA GLU A 21 10.43 25.51 14.81
C GLU A 21 9.64 24.23 15.07
N PHE A 22 8.73 23.86 14.15
CA PHE A 22 7.99 22.61 14.23
C PHE A 22 8.91 21.39 14.16
N LYS A 23 9.87 21.33 13.22
CA LYS A 23 10.86 20.24 13.14
C LYS A 23 11.71 20.14 14.42
N ASN A 24 11.93 21.25 15.09
CA ASN A 24 12.70 21.30 16.34
C ASN A 24 11.88 21.00 17.59
N SER A 25 10.55 21.00 17.49
CA SER A 25 9.62 20.70 18.58
C SER A 25 9.88 19.31 19.18
N PHE A 26 9.54 19.17 20.46
CA PHE A 26 9.67 17.92 21.18
C PHE A 26 8.75 16.83 20.59
N GLU A 27 7.55 17.22 20.18
CA GLU A 27 6.52 16.37 19.61
C GLU A 27 7.00 15.78 18.28
N TYR A 28 7.50 16.61 17.37
CA TYR A 28 8.01 16.15 16.08
C TYR A 28 9.17 15.16 16.26
N LYS A 29 10.14 15.49 17.13
CA LYS A 29 11.27 14.61 17.43
C LYS A 29 10.84 13.29 18.07
N SER A 30 9.84 13.33 18.95
CA SER A 30 9.29 12.13 19.58
C SER A 30 8.60 11.22 18.57
N ILE A 31 7.79 11.79 17.67
CA ILE A 31 7.17 11.05 16.56
C ILE A 31 8.25 10.49 15.63
N GLN A 32 9.26 11.27 15.28
CA GLN A 32 10.35 10.81 14.42
C GLN A 32 11.11 9.63 15.04
N LYS A 33 11.39 9.69 16.34
CA LYS A 33 12.06 8.60 17.08
C LYS A 33 11.20 7.34 17.14
N LEU A 34 9.90 7.47 17.38
CA LEU A 34 8.97 6.34 17.36
C LEU A 34 8.86 5.75 15.96
N ALA A 35 8.69 6.60 14.94
CA ALA A 35 8.58 6.17 13.55
C ALA A 35 9.86 5.51 13.05
N SER A 36 11.04 5.86 13.57
CA SER A 36 12.30 5.19 13.22
C SER A 36 12.63 3.98 14.10
N SER A 37 11.80 3.65 15.10
CA SER A 37 12.06 2.50 15.97
C SER A 37 11.89 1.19 15.21
N ALA A 38 12.72 0.20 15.55
CA ALA A 38 12.65 -1.12 14.93
C ALA A 38 11.28 -1.78 15.16
N GLU A 39 10.69 -1.57 16.34
CA GLU A 39 9.37 -2.10 16.73
C GLU A 39 8.27 -1.55 15.82
N TYR A 40 8.26 -0.23 15.59
CA TYR A 40 7.28 0.39 14.71
C TYR A 40 7.47 -0.05 13.25
N GLN A 41 8.73 -0.10 12.77
CA GLN A 41 9.02 -0.54 11.40
C GLN A 41 8.64 -2.00 11.17
N LEU A 42 8.89 -2.88 12.14
CA LEU A 42 8.47 -4.27 12.10
C LEU A 42 6.95 -4.38 12.06
N ALA A 43 6.24 -3.75 13.02
CA ALA A 43 4.78 -3.77 13.06
C ALA A 43 4.15 -3.22 11.76
N LYS A 44 4.72 -2.15 11.21
CA LYS A 44 4.31 -1.59 9.92
C LYS A 44 4.47 -2.60 8.78
N SER A 45 5.59 -3.32 8.74
CA SER A 45 5.84 -4.34 7.71
C SER A 45 4.89 -5.52 7.82
N GLU A 46 4.55 -5.95 9.05
CA GLU A 46 3.62 -7.04 9.30
C GLU A 46 2.19 -6.70 8.85
N VAL A 47 1.74 -5.47 9.10
CA VAL A 47 0.44 -4.99 8.61
C VAL A 47 0.40 -5.00 7.08
N LEU A 48 1.44 -4.48 6.43
CA LEU A 48 1.52 -4.49 4.96
C LEU A 48 1.51 -5.91 4.40
N ALA A 49 2.27 -6.83 5.00
CA ALA A 49 2.32 -8.23 4.58
C ALA A 49 0.95 -8.92 4.75
N ARG A 50 0.23 -8.63 5.83
CA ARG A 50 -1.13 -9.13 6.05
C ARG A 50 -2.08 -8.63 4.96
N ASP A 51 -2.01 -7.35 4.63
CA ASP A 51 -2.91 -6.75 3.64
C ASP A 51 -2.62 -7.29 2.23
N VAL A 52 -1.35 -7.50 1.87
CA VAL A 52 -0.95 -8.19 0.62
C VAL A 52 -1.53 -9.61 0.58
N LYS A 53 -1.35 -10.39 1.65
CA LYS A 53 -1.87 -11.76 1.73
C LYS A 53 -3.40 -11.80 1.63
N ALA A 54 -4.09 -10.86 2.27
CA ALA A 54 -5.54 -10.76 2.17
C ALA A 54 -5.98 -10.45 0.73
N HIS A 55 -5.28 -9.56 0.05
CA HIS A 55 -5.54 -9.24 -1.36
C HIS A 55 -5.32 -10.44 -2.28
N GLU A 56 -4.20 -11.15 -2.13
CA GLU A 56 -3.91 -12.38 -2.89
C GLU A 56 -5.00 -13.44 -2.70
N ASN A 57 -5.45 -13.66 -1.45
CA ASN A 57 -6.54 -14.58 -1.16
C ASN A 57 -7.86 -14.17 -1.83
N MET A 58 -8.17 -12.87 -1.86
CA MET A 58 -9.36 -12.37 -2.55
C MET A 58 -9.28 -12.61 -4.06
N LEU A 59 -8.12 -12.37 -4.67
CA LEU A 59 -7.92 -12.64 -6.10
C LEU A 59 -8.09 -14.12 -6.43
N LEU A 60 -7.53 -15.02 -5.62
CA LEU A 60 -7.69 -16.47 -5.78
C LEU A 60 -9.17 -16.88 -5.67
N GLU A 61 -9.92 -16.27 -4.76
CA GLU A 61 -11.34 -16.60 -4.61
C GLU A 61 -12.18 -16.09 -5.79
N ILE A 62 -11.88 -14.89 -6.29
CA ILE A 62 -12.48 -14.37 -7.53
C ILE A 62 -12.19 -15.31 -8.71
N GLU A 63 -10.96 -15.78 -8.85
CA GLU A 63 -10.56 -16.72 -9.90
C GLU A 63 -11.35 -18.03 -9.81
N LYS A 64 -11.51 -18.60 -8.60
CA LYS A 64 -12.34 -19.81 -8.40
C LYS A 64 -13.78 -19.58 -8.82
N LEU A 65 -14.38 -18.46 -8.41
CA LEU A 65 -15.75 -18.12 -8.75
C LEU A 65 -15.94 -17.93 -10.26
N GLN A 66 -14.98 -17.28 -10.93
CA GLN A 66 -14.96 -17.16 -12.39
C GLN A 66 -14.88 -18.54 -13.04
N ASN A 67 -13.95 -19.39 -12.60
CA ASN A 67 -13.81 -20.74 -13.14
C ASN A 67 -15.09 -21.55 -12.96
N MET A 68 -15.77 -21.49 -11.82
CA MET A 68 -17.07 -22.15 -11.61
C MET A 68 -18.16 -21.64 -12.55
N MET A 69 -18.16 -20.35 -12.88
CA MET A 69 -19.11 -19.76 -13.82
C MET A 69 -18.81 -20.11 -15.29
N PHE A 70 -17.54 -20.31 -15.64
CA PHE A 70 -17.09 -20.52 -17.02
C PHE A 70 -16.75 -21.98 -17.37
N THR A 71 -16.67 -22.90 -16.40
CA THR A 71 -16.61 -24.34 -16.68
C THR A 71 -18.02 -24.87 -16.98
N PRO A 72 -18.32 -25.35 -18.20
CA PRO A 72 -19.57 -26.04 -18.45
C PRO A 72 -19.62 -27.31 -17.58
N PRO A 73 -20.80 -27.75 -17.11
CA PRO A 73 -20.92 -28.96 -16.34
C PRO A 73 -20.30 -30.13 -17.11
N ALA A 74 -19.43 -30.90 -16.45
CA ALA A 74 -18.85 -32.10 -16.99
C ALA A 74 -19.98 -33.08 -17.36
N GLY A 75 -20.37 -33.09 -18.63
CA GLY A 75 -21.48 -33.91 -19.12
C GLY A 75 -22.26 -33.36 -20.33
N SER A 76 -22.09 -32.11 -20.75
CA SER A 76 -22.87 -31.53 -21.88
C SER A 76 -22.16 -31.57 -23.24
N PHE A 77 -21.56 -32.71 -23.60
CA PHE A 77 -21.23 -33.01 -25.00
C PHE A 77 -21.97 -34.29 -25.38
N GLU A 78 -23.23 -34.14 -25.80
CA GLU A 78 -23.80 -35.16 -26.70
C GLU A 78 -23.11 -34.99 -28.05
N PRO A 79 -22.55 -36.05 -28.65
CA PRO A 79 -22.06 -35.98 -30.02
C PRO A 79 -23.28 -35.75 -30.91
N PHE A 80 -23.44 -34.54 -31.43
CA PHE A 80 -24.42 -34.27 -32.47
C PHE A 80 -24.23 -35.29 -33.59
N GLY A 81 -25.33 -35.98 -33.89
CA GLY A 81 -25.36 -37.19 -34.69
C GLY A 81 -24.62 -37.07 -36.03
N THR A 82 -24.04 -38.21 -36.41
CA THR A 82 -23.67 -38.52 -37.79
C THR A 82 -24.88 -38.36 -38.70
N PHE A 83 -24.78 -37.45 -39.68
CA PHE A 83 -25.61 -37.44 -40.88
C PHE A 83 -25.10 -38.49 -41.87
#